data_AF-A0A821JEG7-F1
#
_entry.id   AF-A0A821JEG7-F1
#
_cell.length_a   1.000
_cell.length_b   1.000
_cell.length_c   1.000
_cell.angle_alpha   90.00
_cell.angle_beta   90.00
_cell.angle_gamma   90.00
#
_symmetry.space_group_name_H-M   'P 1'
#
loop_
_entity.id
_entity.type
_entity.pdbx_description
1 polymer ?
#
loop_
_entity_poly.entity_id
_entity_poly.type
_entity_poly.pdbx_seq_one_letter_code
_entity_poly.pdbx_strand_id
1 'polypeptide(L)'
;IVSPKFNTQDNNWVLPLEICSEDDREYQQIFEHEKCELVGENPTYYNSAELMYRVGDYDTSEKYFNEYLKMPTSTIDTIQGYAGLSKVYGRTKNEEFQMQCINKSYEIIKAEHTAIENSNELDELNCR
;
A
#
# COMPACT_ATOMS: atom_id res chain seq x y z
N ILE A 1 10.60 -26.52 -14.89
CA ILE A 1 9.34 -25.88 -15.34
C ILE A 1 8.27 -26.29 -14.33
N VAL A 2 7.90 -25.36 -13.43
CA VAL A 2 6.83 -25.59 -12.46
C VAL A 2 5.52 -25.12 -13.09
N SER A 3 4.50 -25.97 -13.11
CA SER A 3 3.23 -25.64 -13.75
C SER A 3 2.41 -24.66 -12.89
N PRO A 4 1.78 -23.62 -13.49
CA PRO A 4 0.86 -22.74 -12.79
C PRO A 4 -0.25 -23.54 -12.10
N LYS A 5 -0.61 -23.14 -10.87
CA LYS A 5 -1.78 -23.67 -10.17
C LYS A 5 -2.86 -22.60 -10.10
N PHE A 6 -4.05 -22.93 -10.55
CA PHE A 6 -5.19 -22.04 -10.40
C PHE A 6 -5.64 -22.03 -8.93
N ASN A 7 -5.64 -20.86 -8.30
CA ASN A 7 -6.17 -20.64 -6.97
C ASN A 7 -7.65 -20.25 -7.09
N THR A 8 -8.50 -21.15 -6.61
CA THR A 8 -9.96 -20.99 -6.70
C THR A 8 -10.54 -20.07 -5.64
N GLN A 9 -9.82 -19.74 -4.57
CA GLN A 9 -10.30 -18.79 -3.54
C GLN A 9 -10.21 -17.35 -4.03
N ASP A 10 -9.11 -17.01 -4.71
CA ASP A 10 -8.86 -15.65 -5.20
C ASP A 10 -9.13 -15.49 -6.71
N ASN A 11 -9.64 -16.56 -7.34
CA ASN A 11 -9.97 -16.65 -8.77
C ASN A 11 -8.82 -16.20 -9.69
N ASN A 12 -7.59 -16.58 -9.34
CA ASN A 12 -6.37 -16.17 -10.05
C ASN A 12 -5.43 -17.36 -10.30
N TRP A 13 -4.53 -17.21 -11.27
CA TRP A 13 -3.46 -18.18 -11.51
C TRP A 13 -2.27 -17.86 -10.62
N VAL A 14 -1.92 -18.78 -9.72
CA VAL A 14 -0.74 -18.68 -8.86
C VAL A 14 0.34 -19.57 -9.46
N LEU A 15 1.41 -18.94 -9.95
CA LEU A 15 2.66 -19.64 -10.22
C LEU A 15 3.37 -19.85 -8.87
N PRO A 16 3.53 -21.09 -8.38
CA PRO A 16 4.38 -21.33 -7.23
C PRO A 16 5.83 -21.09 -7.68
N LEU A 17 6.32 -19.88 -7.44
CA LEU A 17 7.72 -19.52 -7.63
C LEU A 17 8.54 -20.12 -6.48
N GLU A 18 9.12 -21.30 -6.69
CA GLU A 18 10.35 -21.69 -5.99
C GLU A 18 11.51 -20.94 -6.67
N ILE A 19 11.81 -19.73 -6.17
CA ILE A 19 12.92 -18.94 -6.68
C ILE A 19 14.21 -19.45 -6.04
N CYS A 20 14.73 -20.53 -6.63
CA CYS A 20 16.09 -20.98 -6.44
C CYS A 20 16.88 -20.66 -7.71
N SER A 21 17.00 -19.38 -8.09
CA SER A 21 17.90 -18.96 -9.17
C SER A 21 18.75 -17.77 -8.70
N GLU A 22 20.07 -17.94 -8.75
CA GLU A 22 21.08 -16.90 -8.51
C GLU A 22 21.19 -15.94 -9.72
N ASP A 23 20.15 -15.83 -10.54
CA ASP A 23 20.18 -15.19 -11.85
C ASP A 23 19.31 -13.92 -11.84
N ASP A 24 19.94 -12.76 -11.65
CA ASP A 24 19.33 -11.42 -11.54
C ASP A 24 18.40 -11.04 -12.71
N ARG A 25 18.46 -11.78 -13.82
CA ARG A 25 17.67 -11.54 -15.04
C ARG A 25 16.18 -11.79 -14.85
N GLU A 26 15.78 -12.78 -14.05
CA GLU A 26 14.36 -13.06 -13.79
C GLU A 26 13.75 -11.97 -12.88
N TYR A 27 14.52 -11.48 -11.91
CA TYR A 27 14.15 -10.31 -11.10
C TYR A 27 13.99 -9.05 -11.94
N GLN A 28 14.88 -8.81 -12.91
CA GLN A 28 14.77 -7.68 -13.82
C GLN A 28 13.49 -7.72 -14.66
N GLN A 29 13.10 -8.89 -15.18
CA GLN A 29 11.88 -9.02 -15.98
C GLN A 29 10.61 -8.80 -15.15
N ILE A 30 10.57 -9.31 -13.92
CA ILE A 30 9.44 -9.08 -13.00
C ILE A 30 9.38 -7.60 -12.62
N PHE A 31 10.52 -7.00 -12.27
CA PHE A 31 10.59 -5.58 -11.94
C PHE A 31 10.16 -4.68 -13.09
N GLU A 32 10.58 -4.97 -14.32
CA GLU A 32 10.18 -4.24 -15.52
C GLU A 32 8.67 -4.36 -15.78
N HIS A 33 8.11 -5.55 -15.59
CA HIS A 33 6.68 -5.79 -15.71
C HIS A 33 5.88 -5.03 -14.63
N GLU A 34 6.23 -5.18 -13.35
CA GLU A 34 5.54 -4.51 -12.25
C GLU A 34 5.70 -2.98 -12.31
N LYS A 35 6.85 -2.49 -12.77
CA LYS A 35 7.06 -1.05 -13.02
C LYS A 35 6.10 -0.54 -14.10
N CYS A 36 5.89 -1.29 -15.17
CA CYS A 36 4.93 -0.91 -16.22
C CYS A 36 3.50 -0.90 -15.68
N GLU A 37 3.13 -1.86 -14.83
CA GLU A 37 1.78 -1.95 -14.26
C GLU A 37 1.49 -0.87 -13.19
N LEU A 38 2.45 -0.60 -12.30
CA LEU A 38 2.24 0.26 -11.13
C LEU A 38 2.67 1.70 -11.36
N VAL A 39 3.77 1.92 -12.08
CA VAL A 39 4.48 3.21 -12.07
C VAL A 39 4.14 4.05 -13.31
N GLY A 40 3.90 3.41 -14.46
CA GLY A 40 3.65 4.11 -15.72
C GLY A 40 4.78 5.09 -16.08
N GLU A 41 4.47 6.14 -16.85
CA GLU A 41 5.45 7.16 -17.29
C GLU A 41 5.78 8.21 -16.21
N ASN A 42 5.05 8.27 -15.10
CA ASN A 42 5.24 9.30 -14.07
C ASN A 42 5.14 8.70 -12.66
N PRO A 43 6.27 8.24 -12.08
CA PRO A 43 6.29 7.59 -10.77
C PRO A 43 5.81 8.52 -9.65
N THR A 44 4.73 8.15 -8.96
CA THR A 44 4.45 8.73 -7.64
C THR A 44 5.25 7.99 -6.57
N TYR A 45 5.52 8.65 -5.44
CA TYR A 45 6.16 7.99 -4.29
C TYR A 45 5.34 6.79 -3.81
N TYR A 46 4.01 6.85 -3.85
CA TYR A 46 3.13 5.73 -3.51
C TYR A 46 3.35 4.52 -4.42
N ASN A 47 3.29 4.72 -5.74
CA ASN A 47 3.45 3.63 -6.71
C ASN A 47 4.86 3.03 -6.62
N SER A 48 5.87 3.87 -6.37
CA SER A 48 7.25 3.44 -6.14
C SER A 48 7.38 2.61 -4.86
N ALA A 49 6.68 3.00 -3.79
CA ALA A 49 6.67 2.26 -2.52
C ALA A 49 6.02 0.89 -2.64
N GLU A 50 4.87 0.80 -3.32
CA GLU A 50 4.17 -0.48 -3.55
C GLU A 50 4.98 -1.40 -4.47
N LEU A 51 5.68 -0.87 -5.49
CA LEU A 51 6.60 -1.65 -6.32
C LEU A 51 7.72 -2.25 -5.46
N MET A 52 8.39 -1.43 -4.65
CA MET A 52 9.48 -1.89 -3.78
C MET A 52 9.00 -2.93 -2.75
N TYR A 53 7.78 -2.77 -2.24
CA TYR A 53 7.16 -3.77 -1.35
C TYR A 53 7.00 -5.13 -2.04
N ARG A 54 6.54 -5.15 -3.30
CA ARG A 54 6.27 -6.40 -4.04
C ARG A 54 7.53 -7.18 -4.39
N VAL A 55 8.61 -6.47 -4.71
CA VAL A 55 9.92 -7.08 -4.96
C VAL A 55 10.69 -7.41 -3.67
N GLY A 56 10.11 -7.11 -2.50
CA GLY A 56 10.67 -7.45 -1.20
C GLY A 56 11.73 -6.48 -0.67
N ASP A 57 11.97 -5.35 -1.35
CA ASP A 57 12.81 -4.26 -0.83
C ASP A 57 12.00 -3.40 0.14
N TYR A 58 11.82 -3.94 1.35
CA TYR A 58 11.03 -3.31 2.40
C TYR A 58 11.65 -2.00 2.92
N ASP A 59 12.98 -1.88 2.93
CA ASP A 59 13.68 -0.68 3.39
C ASP A 59 13.44 0.49 2.42
N THR A 60 13.51 0.23 1.11
CA THR A 60 13.22 1.25 0.09
C THR A 60 11.72 1.55 0.03
N SER A 61 10.86 0.53 0.20
CA SER A 61 9.42 0.71 0.32
C SER A 61 9.03 1.64 1.47
N GLU A 62 9.60 1.41 2.66
CA GLU A 62 9.40 2.26 3.83
C GLU A 62 9.79 3.72 3.55
N LYS A 63 10.95 3.94 2.93
CA LYS A 63 11.40 5.29 2.56
C LYS A 63 10.41 5.98 1.64
N TYR A 64 9.94 5.30 0.59
CA TYR A 64 9.00 5.89 -0.34
C TYR A 64 7.62 6.15 0.26
N PHE A 65 7.09 5.27 1.12
CA PHE A 65 5.84 5.58 1.83
C PHE A 65 6.01 6.76 2.79
N ASN A 66 7.17 6.90 3.44
CA ASN A 66 7.46 8.07 4.27
C ASN A 66 7.55 9.36 3.45
N GLU A 67 8.17 9.35 2.27
CA GLU A 67 8.17 10.51 1.37
C GLU A 67 6.77 10.84 0.86
N TYR A 68 5.97 9.82 0.53
CA TYR A 68 4.57 10.00 0.15
C TYR A 68 3.75 10.72 1.23
N LEU A 69 3.92 10.33 2.51
CA LEU A 69 3.23 10.95 3.64
C LEU A 69 3.74 12.36 4.01
N LYS A 70 4.87 12.81 3.46
CA LYS A 70 5.34 14.20 3.61
C LYS A 70 4.71 15.15 2.60
N MET A 71 4.16 14.62 1.51
CA MET A 71 3.51 15.43 0.49
C MET A 71 2.14 15.92 0.97
N PRO A 72 1.65 17.06 0.46
CA PRO A 72 0.26 17.44 0.63
C PRO A 72 -0.64 16.39 -0.06
N THR A 73 -1.23 15.51 0.73
CA THR A 73 -2.08 14.41 0.29
C THR A 73 -3.52 14.62 0.75
N SER A 74 -4.49 14.05 0.03
CA SER A 74 -5.86 14.01 0.55
C SER A 74 -5.96 13.11 1.80
N THR A 75 -7.08 13.17 2.50
CA THR A 75 -7.35 12.25 3.63
C THR A 75 -7.23 10.79 3.20
N ILE A 76 -7.81 10.42 2.05
CA ILE A 76 -7.77 9.06 1.50
C ILE A 76 -6.33 8.65 1.21
N ASP A 77 -5.57 9.52 0.55
CA ASP A 77 -4.18 9.29 0.21
C ASP A 77 -3.31 9.11 1.47
N THR A 78 -3.58 9.90 2.51
CA THR A 78 -2.87 9.79 3.79
C THR A 78 -3.15 8.45 4.48
N ILE A 79 -4.41 7.98 4.46
CA ILE A 79 -4.79 6.65 4.96
C ILE A 79 -4.07 5.56 4.15
N GLN A 80 -4.02 5.68 2.83
CA GLN A 80 -3.31 4.74 1.97
C GLN A 80 -1.81 4.68 2.29
N GLY A 81 -1.17 5.82 2.58
CA GLY A 81 0.23 5.86 2.99
C GLY A 81 0.50 5.11 4.29
N TYR A 82 -0.33 5.32 5.31
CA TYR A 82 -0.21 4.57 6.58
C TYR A 82 -0.55 3.10 6.42
N ALA A 83 -1.55 2.75 5.61
CA ALA A 83 -1.84 1.35 5.29
C ALA A 83 -0.65 0.66 4.59
N GLY A 84 0.03 1.37 3.67
CA GLY A 84 1.26 0.92 3.04
C GLY A 84 2.39 0.64 4.04
N LEU A 85 2.70 1.59 4.92
CA LEU A 85 3.69 1.39 5.99
C LEU A 85 3.32 0.23 6.92
N SER A 86 2.04 0.06 7.26
CA SER A 86 1.58 -1.06 8.08
C SER A 86 1.90 -2.41 7.43
N LYS A 87 1.73 -2.55 6.11
CA LYS A 87 2.13 -3.77 5.38
C LYS A 87 3.63 -4.00 5.49
N VAL A 88 4.43 -2.96 5.30
CA VAL A 88 5.91 -3.04 5.37
C VAL A 88 6.35 -3.50 6.76
N TYR A 89 5.86 -2.85 7.82
CA TYR A 89 6.21 -3.21 9.20
C TYR A 89 5.70 -4.60 9.60
N GLY A 90 4.55 -5.03 9.08
CA GLY A 90 4.08 -6.40 9.24
C GLY A 90 5.02 -7.44 8.61
N ARG A 91 5.69 -7.11 7.50
CA ARG A 91 6.68 -7.99 6.85
C ARG A 91 8.03 -7.98 7.54
N THR A 92 8.46 -6.85 8.10
CA THR A 92 9.72 -6.74 8.85
C THR A 92 9.60 -7.15 10.32
N LYS A 93 8.44 -7.67 10.74
CA LYS A 93 8.12 -8.07 12.13
C LYS A 93 8.24 -6.93 13.15
N ASN A 94 7.99 -5.70 12.69
CA ASN A 94 7.98 -4.53 13.54
C ASN A 94 6.55 -4.20 13.99
N GLU A 95 6.02 -5.04 14.89
CA GLU A 95 4.61 -4.99 15.32
C GLU A 95 4.20 -3.66 15.95
N GLU A 96 5.11 -3.02 16.70
CA GLU A 96 4.85 -1.72 17.32
C GLU A 96 4.53 -0.66 16.27
N PHE A 97 5.40 -0.52 15.27
CA PHE A 97 5.22 0.46 14.21
C PHE A 97 4.07 0.11 13.27
N GLN A 98 3.81 -1.18 13.07
CA GLN A 98 2.61 -1.65 12.36
C GLN A 98 1.34 -1.14 13.05
N MET A 99 1.24 -1.31 14.37
CA MET A 99 0.09 -0.85 15.16
C MET A 99 -0.02 0.67 15.18
N GLN A 100 1.10 1.40 15.25
CA GLN A 100 1.08 2.87 15.15
C GLN A 100 0.47 3.32 13.80
N CYS A 101 0.81 2.67 12.70
CA CYS A 101 0.26 3.00 11.38
C CYS A 101 -1.24 2.70 11.28
N ILE A 102 -1.69 1.57 11.85
CA ILE A 102 -3.11 1.21 11.90
C ILE A 102 -3.89 2.24 12.73
N ASN A 103 -3.38 2.60 13.90
CA ASN A 103 -4.02 3.58 14.79
C ASN A 103 -4.14 4.95 14.13
N LYS A 104 -3.09 5.42 13.46
CA LYS A 104 -3.14 6.68 12.71
C LYS A 104 -4.20 6.66 11.61
N SER A 105 -4.29 5.56 10.85
CA SER A 105 -5.32 5.40 9.83
C SER A 105 -6.73 5.48 10.44
N TYR A 106 -6.92 4.83 11.59
CA TYR A 106 -8.20 4.83 12.32
C TYR A 106 -8.57 6.21 12.88
N GLU A 107 -7.61 6.95 13.43
CA GLU A 107 -7.83 8.31 13.95
C GLU A 107 -8.33 9.26 12.85
N ILE A 108 -7.74 9.18 11.66
CA ILE A 108 -8.15 9.99 10.51
C ILE A 108 -9.59 9.64 10.10
N ILE A 109 -9.89 8.35 9.95
CA ILE A 109 -11.24 7.88 9.59
C ILE A 109 -12.28 8.35 10.61
N LYS A 110 -11.95 8.26 11.90
CA LYS A 110 -12.83 8.70 12.98
C LYS A 110 -13.09 10.21 12.93
N ALA A 111 -12.04 11.01 12.69
CA ALA A 111 -12.17 12.46 12.59
C ALA A 111 -13.07 12.88 11.41
N GLU A 112 -12.92 12.24 10.25
CA GLU A 112 -13.77 12.46 9.07
C GLU A 112 -15.24 12.10 9.34
N HIS A 113 -15.49 10.96 9.99
CA HIS A 113 -16.85 10.54 10.32
C HIS A 113 -17.55 11.56 11.21
N THR A 114 -16.88 12.02 12.27
CA THR A 114 -17.42 13.04 13.18
C THR A 114 -17.66 14.37 12.45
N ALA A 115 -16.80 14.76 11.51
CA ALA A 115 -17.00 15.98 10.73
C ALA A 115 -18.27 15.89 9.85
N ILE A 116 -18.51 14.73 9.23
CA ILE A 116 -19.71 14.48 8.42
C ILE A 116 -20.98 14.52 9.28
N GLU A 117 -20.96 13.86 10.45
CA GLU A 117 -22.10 13.85 11.38
C GLU A 117 -22.47 15.28 11.81
N ASN A 118 -21.48 16.09 12.21
CA ASN A 118 -21.71 17.48 12.62
C ASN A 118 -22.24 18.36 11.47
N SER A 119 -21.79 18.12 10.23
CA SER A 119 -22.28 18.85 9.05
C SER A 119 -23.75 18.57 8.81
N ASN A 120 -24.17 17.30 8.90
CA ASN A 120 -25.55 16.90 8.67
C ASN A 120 -26.50 17.49 9.74
N GLU A 121 -26.08 17.51 11.00
CA GLU A 121 -26.87 18.15 12.08
C GLU A 121 -27.06 19.66 11.84
N LEU A 122 -26.04 20.35 11.32
CA LEU A 122 -26.13 21.77 11.00
C LEU A 122 -27.10 22.05 9.84
N ASP A 123 -27.10 21.19 8.82
CA ASP A 123 -28.00 21.30 7.67
C ASP A 123 -29.47 21.06 8.08
N GLU A 124 -29.71 20.09 8.97
CA GLU A 124 -31.05 19.84 9.53
C GLU A 124 -31.59 21.00 10.38
N LEU A 125 -30.71 21.70 11.10
CA LEU A 125 -31.06 22.89 11.88
C LEU A 125 -31.35 24.11 10.98
N ASN A 126 -30.62 24.27 9.88
CA ASN A 126 -30.80 25.39 8.94
C ASN A 126 -32.00 25.23 7.99
N CYS A 127 -32.53 24.01 7.85
CA CYS A 127 -33.72 23.71 7.05
C CYS A 127 -35.05 23.72 7.84
N ARG A 128 -35.02 24.07 9.14
CA ARG A 128 -36.20 24.27 10.00
C ARG A 128 -36.46 25.74 10.25
#